data_AF-A0A356SFE0-F1
#
_entry.id   AF-A0A356SFE0-F1
#
_cell.length_a   1.000
_cell.length_b   1.000
_cell.length_c   1.000
_cell.angle_alpha   90.00
_cell.angle_beta   90.00
_cell.angle_gamma   90.00
#
_symmetry.space_group_name_H-M   'P 1'
#
loop_
_entity.id
_entity.type
_entity.pdbx_description
1 polymer ?
#
loop_
_entity_poly.entity_id
_entity_poly.type
_entity_poly.pdbx_seq_one_letter_code
_entity_poly.pdbx_strand_id
1 'polypeptide(L)'
;EGGVAVAFRREIESAADPDTKRRELEELLASKQSPFPRAEALAVHDLIDPRETRPELCKWLARVQPLLPDLLGPSAFAIRP
;
A
#
# COMPACT_ATOMS: atom_id res chain seq x y z
N GLU A 1 0.15 2.80 -14.55
CA GLU A 1 -0.85 2.92 -15.65
C GLU A 1 -1.34 1.57 -16.17
N GLY A 2 -0.48 0.57 -16.42
CA GLY A 2 -0.92 -0.75 -16.91
C GLY A 2 -1.97 -1.51 -16.06
N GLY A 3 -2.11 -1.22 -14.76
CA GLY A 3 -3.12 -1.85 -13.90
C GLY A 3 -4.57 -1.50 -14.25
N VAL A 4 -4.83 -0.28 -14.72
CA VAL A 4 -6.19 0.17 -15.10
C VAL A 4 -6.65 -0.56 -16.36
N ALA A 5 -5.76 -0.69 -17.35
CA ALA A 5 -6.02 -1.40 -18.60
C ALA A 5 -6.35 -2.90 -18.38
N VAL A 6 -5.82 -3.51 -17.32
CA VAL A 6 -6.15 -4.91 -16.96
C VAL A 6 -7.47 -4.98 -16.20
N ALA A 7 -7.65 -4.15 -15.17
CA ALA A 7 -8.83 -4.19 -14.30
C ALA A 7 -10.13 -3.79 -15.03
N PHE A 8 -10.04 -2.84 -15.95
CA PHE A 8 -11.20 -2.26 -16.67
C PHE A 8 -11.20 -2.62 -18.16
N ARG A 9 -10.49 -3.69 -18.57
CA ARG A 9 -10.34 -4.08 -19.98
C ARG A 9 -11.67 -4.07 -20.75
N ARG A 10 -12.68 -4.76 -20.22
CA ARG A 10 -13.99 -4.88 -20.87
C ARG A 10 -14.69 -3.54 -21.05
N GLU A 11 -14.62 -2.66 -20.05
CA GLU A 11 -15.24 -1.34 -20.10
C GLU A 11 -14.55 -0.44 -21.13
N ILE A 12 -13.21 -0.47 -21.14
CA ILE A 12 -12.38 0.30 -22.07
C ILE A 12 -12.60 -0.16 -23.52
N GLU A 13 -12.59 -1.47 -23.79
CA GLU A 13 -12.81 -2.03 -25.14
C GLU A 13 -14.24 -1.81 -25.66
N SER A 14 -15.22 -1.69 -24.77
CA SER A 14 -16.63 -1.43 -25.12
C SER A 14 -16.96 0.04 -25.36
N ALA A 15 -16.04 0.96 -25.05
CA ALA A 15 -16.25 2.39 -25.20
C ALA A 15 -16.10 2.84 -26.66
N ALA A 16 -16.78 3.93 -27.02
CA ALA A 16 -16.68 4.52 -28.36
C ALA A 16 -15.26 5.04 -28.66
N ASP A 17 -14.55 5.52 -27.64
CA ASP A 17 -13.13 5.85 -27.68
C ASP A 17 -12.42 5.18 -26.48
N PRO A 18 -11.79 4.02 -26.71
CA PRO A 18 -11.07 3.28 -25.68
C PRO A 18 -9.91 4.07 -25.04
N ASP A 19 -9.20 4.88 -25.83
CA ASP A 19 -8.04 5.61 -25.31
C ASP A 19 -8.46 6.76 -24.40
N THR A 20 -9.53 7.47 -24.78
CA THR A 20 -10.11 8.51 -23.92
C THR A 20 -10.66 7.90 -22.63
N LYS A 21 -11.42 6.81 -22.73
CA LYS A 21 -11.98 6.12 -21.56
C LYS A 21 -10.90 5.61 -20.60
N ARG A 22 -9.80 5.08 -21.15
CA ARG A 22 -8.64 4.66 -20.35
C ARG A 22 -8.02 5.83 -19.58
N ARG A 23 -7.78 6.97 -20.25
CA ARG A 23 -7.19 8.16 -19.61
C ARG A 23 -8.10 8.71 -18.51
N GLU A 24 -9.41 8.77 -18.74
CA GLU A 24 -10.37 9.19 -17.72
C GLU A 24 -10.31 8.30 -16.47
N LEU A 25 -10.25 6.98 -16.65
CA LEU A 25 -10.12 6.04 -15.53
C LEU A 25 -8.77 6.20 -14.82
N GLU A 26 -7.67 6.36 -15.57
CA GLU A 26 -6.34 6.60 -15.00
C GLU A 26 -6.32 7.88 -14.15
N GLU A 27 -6.86 8.99 -14.65
CA GLU A 27 -6.99 10.26 -13.91
C GLU A 27 -7.88 10.14 -12.69
N LEU A 28 -9.02 9.46 -12.80
CA LEU A 28 -9.93 9.22 -11.69
C LEU A 28 -9.24 8.43 -10.58
N LEU A 29 -8.52 7.35 -10.92
CA LEU A 29 -7.80 6.55 -9.94
C LEU A 29 -6.59 7.29 -9.37
N ALA A 30 -5.88 8.08 -10.17
CA ALA A 30 -4.76 8.91 -9.71
C ALA A 30 -5.23 9.95 -8.67
N SER A 31 -6.39 10.59 -8.89
CA SER A 31 -6.96 11.56 -7.95
C SER A 31 -7.25 10.95 -6.55
N LYS A 32 -7.48 9.63 -6.49
CA LYS A 32 -7.74 8.88 -5.25
C LYS A 32 -6.47 8.35 -4.57
N GLN A 33 -5.28 8.70 -5.05
CA GLN A 33 -4.01 8.26 -4.44
C GLN A 33 -3.62 9.04 -3.19
N SER A 34 -4.48 9.95 -2.73
CA SER A 34 -4.30 10.64 -1.45
C SER A 34 -4.04 9.62 -0.32
N PRO A 35 -3.05 9.89 0.56
CA PRO A 35 -2.75 9.00 1.67
C PRO A 35 -3.75 9.10 2.82
N PHE A 36 -4.52 10.20 2.92
CA PHE A 36 -5.44 10.45 4.04
C PHE A 36 -6.56 9.41 4.16
N PRO A 37 -7.31 9.05 3.10
CA PRO A 37 -8.33 8.01 3.19
C PRO A 37 -7.75 6.64 3.60
N ARG A 38 -6.49 6.36 3.23
CA ARG A 38 -5.81 5.11 3.61
C ARG A 38 -5.42 5.09 5.09
N ALA A 39 -5.04 6.23 5.63
CA ALA A 39 -4.76 6.39 7.05
C ALA A 39 -6.02 6.19 7.89
N GLU A 40 -7.16 6.77 7.47
CA GLU A 40 -8.46 6.61 8.15
C GLU A 40 -8.95 5.15 8.14
N ALA A 41 -8.68 4.43 7.06
CA ALA A 41 -9.02 3.00 6.94
C ALA A 41 -8.07 2.07 7.71
N LEU A 42 -7.10 2.61 8.47
CA LEU A 42 -6.04 1.86 9.16
C LEU A 42 -5.28 0.90 8.22
N ALA A 43 -5.20 1.25 6.93
CA ALA A 43 -4.46 0.49 5.92
C ALA A 43 -2.95 0.76 5.97
N VAL A 44 -2.53 1.77 6.73
CA VAL A 44 -1.14 2.11 7.04
C VAL A 44 -0.99 2.28 8.54
N HIS A 45 0.22 2.07 9.05
CA HIS A 45 0.51 2.20 10.50
C HIS A 45 0.50 3.66 10.96
N ASP A 46 1.03 4.57 10.14
CA ASP A 46 1.11 6.00 10.44
C ASP A 46 1.23 6.84 9.15
N LEU A 47 0.78 8.09 9.20
CA LEU A 47 0.96 9.10 8.16
C LEU A 47 1.87 10.21 8.70
N ILE A 48 3.13 10.18 8.29
CA ILE A 48 4.18 11.07 8.81
C ILE A 48 4.59 12.13 7.79
N ASP A 49 5.15 13.23 8.30
CA ASP A 49 5.88 14.17 7.46
C ASP A 49 7.11 13.47 6.85
N PRO A 50 7.41 13.65 5.54
CA PRO A 50 8.58 13.03 4.92
C PRO A 50 9.90 13.27 5.65
N ARG A 51 10.06 14.42 6.34
CA ARG A 51 11.25 14.77 7.13
C ARG A 51 11.41 13.88 8.37
N GLU A 52 10.31 13.37 8.91
CA GLU A 52 10.28 12.48 10.07
C GLU A 52 10.58 11.01 9.70
N THR A 53 10.68 10.67 8.41
CA THR A 53 10.97 9.30 7.97
C THR A 53 12.21 8.72 8.64
N ARG A 54 13.33 9.46 8.67
CA ARG A 54 14.57 9.00 9.28
C ARG A 54 14.44 8.78 10.80
N PRO A 55 14.00 9.77 11.61
CA PRO A 55 13.87 9.55 13.05
C PRO A 55 12.88 8.43 13.38
N GLU A 56 11.77 8.27 12.65
CA GLU A 56 10.83 7.16 12.89
C GLU A 56 11.45 5.79 12.60
N LEU A 57 12.18 5.64 11.50
CA LEU A 57 12.92 4.40 11.23
C LEU A 57 13.97 4.09 12.30
N CYS A 58 14.71 5.10 12.77
CA CYS A 58 15.69 4.91 13.85
C CYS A 58 15.02 4.48 15.16
N LYS A 59 13.88 5.08 15.54
CA LYS A 59 13.10 4.68 16.72
C LYS A 59 12.61 3.24 16.58
N TRP A 60 12.09 2.87 15.41
CA TRP A 60 11.65 1.51 15.15
C TRP A 60 12.80 0.51 15.25
N LEU A 61 13.95 0.79 14.63
CA LEU A 61 15.16 -0.04 14.72
C LEU A 61 15.62 -0.24 16.16
N ALA A 62 15.66 0.82 16.97
CA ALA A 62 16.03 0.73 18.37
C ALA A 62 15.06 -0.17 19.18
N ARG A 63 13.79 -0.21 18.80
CA ARG A 63 12.78 -1.09 19.41
C ARG A 63 12.92 -2.55 18.96
N VAL A 64 13.11 -2.79 17.66
CA VAL A 64 13.05 -4.17 17.11
C VAL A 64 14.37 -4.92 17.23
N GLN A 65 15.51 -4.23 17.13
CA GLN A 65 16.83 -4.88 17.15
C GLN A 65 17.07 -5.77 18.38
N PRO A 66 16.74 -5.35 19.62
CA PRO A 66 16.93 -6.18 20.80
C PRO A 66 16.06 -7.45 20.82
N LEU A 67 14.96 -7.48 20.05
CA LEU A 67 14.04 -8.62 19.98
C LEU A 67 14.53 -9.72 19.02
N LEU A 68 15.37 -9.37 18.04
CA LEU A 68 15.76 -10.29 16.98
C LEU A 68 16.51 -11.55 17.47
N PRO A 69 17.43 -11.49 18.46
CA PRO A 69 18.15 -12.68 18.92
C PRO A 69 17.22 -13.80 19.41
N ASP A 70 16.13 -13.44 20.09
CA ASP A 70 15.16 -14.39 20.64
C ASP A 70 14.24 -15.00 19.58
N LEU A 71 14.20 -14.41 18.37
CA LEU A 71 13.43 -14.89 17.24
C LEU A 71 14.22 -15.85 16.33
N LEU A 72 15.48 -16.13 16.68
CA LEU A 72 16.32 -17.08 15.95
C LEU A 72 16.07 -18.52 16.40
N GLY A 73 16.24 -19.46 15.48
CA GLY A 73 16.09 -20.90 15.74
C GLY A 73 14.75 -21.48 15.29
N PRO A 74 14.48 -22.76 15.60
CA PRO A 74 13.27 -23.44 15.16
C PRO A 74 12.01 -22.78 15.72
N SER A 75 11.03 -22.48 14.86
CA SER A 75 9.70 -22.03 15.26
C SER A 75 8.68 -23.16 15.08
N ALA A 76 7.69 -23.24 15.98
CA ALA A 76 6.59 -24.19 15.89
C ALA A 76 5.26 -23.46 16.11
N PHE A 77 4.30 -23.71 15.23
CA PHE A 77 2.94 -23.15 15.31
C PHE A 77 1.95 -24.30 15.45
N ALA A 78 1.51 -24.57 16.68
CA ALA A 78 0.46 -25.55 16.93
C ALA A 78 -0.92 -24.98 16.59
N ILE A 79 -1.89 -25.86 16.34
CA ILE A 79 -3.30 -25.47 16.27
C ILE A 79 -3.67 -24.86 17.63
N ARG A 80 -4.11 -23.59 17.62
CA ARG A 80 -4.68 -22.97 18.82
C ARG A 80 -6.08 -23.57 19.04
N PRO A 81 -6.42 -24.01 20.27
CA PRO A 81 -7.76 -24.52 20.59
C PRO A 81 -8.86 -23.49 20.34
#